data_AF-A0A4S8P0L7-F1
#
_entry.id   AF-A0A4S8P0L7-F1
#
_cell.length_a   1.000
_cell.length_b   1.000
_cell.length_c   1.000
_cell.angle_alpha   90.00
_cell.angle_beta   90.00
_cell.angle_gamma   90.00
#
_symmetry.space_group_name_H-M   'P 1'
#
loop_
_entity.id
_entity.type
_entity.pdbx_description
1 polymer ?
#
loop_
_entity_poly.entity_id
_entity_poly.type
_entity_poly.pdbx_seq_one_letter_code
_entity_poly.pdbx_strand_id
1 'polypeptide(L)'
;MSVRAYFRPGHAETPLLAATAAELGGIIDDLLVQPYEFSMANLYIAERESEDPVVELSVGLDPERGVGSLQFLSGEGRWFSKGRTSTYDEVVYCYYGSGCAYPRDSEVTVDAVRSAVAQFLETDGERPSSVDWQEA
;
A
#
# COMPACT_ATOMS: atom_id res chain seq x y z
N MET A 1 11.47 -8.20 12.42
CA MET A 1 10.17 -7.67 12.01
C MET A 1 9.88 -8.17 10.61
N SER A 2 8.62 -8.37 10.31
CA SER A 2 8.19 -8.75 8.97
C SER A 2 6.89 -8.06 8.62
N VAL A 3 6.64 -7.88 7.33
CA VAL A 3 5.38 -7.40 6.81
C VAL A 3 4.58 -8.58 6.28
N ARG A 4 3.29 -8.63 6.63
CA ARG A 4 2.29 -9.47 5.97
C ARG A 4 1.60 -8.67 4.89
N ALA A 5 1.52 -9.23 3.69
CA ALA A 5 0.84 -8.64 2.55
C ALA A 5 -0.35 -9.48 2.09
N TYR A 6 -1.48 -8.80 1.90
CA TYR A 6 -2.75 -9.38 1.48
C TYR A 6 -3.21 -8.70 0.20
N PHE A 7 -3.47 -9.43 -0.90
CA PHE A 7 -3.96 -8.83 -2.16
C PHE A 7 -4.65 -9.79 -3.14
N ARG A 8 -4.56 -11.12 -2.95
CA ARG A 8 -5.21 -12.10 -3.84
C ARG A 8 -5.86 -13.25 -3.05
N PRO A 9 -6.81 -14.00 -3.67
CA PRO A 9 -7.43 -15.16 -3.04
C PRO A 9 -6.39 -16.12 -2.46
N GLY A 10 -6.67 -16.64 -1.25
CA GLY A 10 -5.74 -17.47 -0.49
C GLY A 10 -4.81 -16.70 0.47
N HIS A 11 -4.53 -15.41 0.23
CA HIS A 11 -3.69 -14.64 1.15
C HIS A 11 -4.37 -14.34 2.49
N ALA A 12 -5.70 -14.37 2.53
CA ALA A 12 -6.44 -14.30 3.79
C ALA A 12 -6.07 -15.44 4.77
N GLU A 13 -5.69 -16.61 4.25
CA GLU A 13 -5.28 -17.77 5.05
C GLU A 13 -3.75 -17.89 5.14
N THR A 14 -3.04 -17.53 4.08
CA THR A 14 -1.57 -17.60 3.98
C THR A 14 -1.03 -16.31 3.34
N PRO A 15 -0.84 -15.24 4.13
CA PRO A 15 -0.28 -13.98 3.61
C PRO A 15 1.13 -14.16 3.10
N LEU A 16 1.55 -13.31 2.16
CA LEU A 16 2.97 -13.22 1.83
C LEU A 16 3.70 -12.51 2.97
N LEU A 17 4.87 -13.05 3.33
CA LEU A 17 5.74 -12.50 4.35
C LEU A 17 6.99 -11.94 3.70
N ALA A 18 7.37 -10.73 4.10
CA ALA A 18 8.64 -10.13 3.74
C ALA A 18 9.33 -9.58 4.99
N ALA A 19 10.58 -9.98 5.21
CA ALA A 19 11.42 -9.52 6.32
C ALA A 19 12.51 -8.54 5.85
N THR A 20 12.61 -8.32 4.54
CA THR A 20 13.60 -7.44 3.92
C THR A 20 12.97 -6.51 2.88
N ALA A 21 13.61 -5.38 2.61
CA ALA A 21 13.21 -4.46 1.55
C ALA A 21 13.20 -5.14 0.16
N ALA A 22 14.11 -6.09 -0.08
CA ALA A 22 14.15 -6.84 -1.34
C ALA A 22 12.94 -7.76 -1.51
N GLU A 23 12.53 -8.48 -0.46
CA GLU A 23 11.33 -9.32 -0.49
C GLU A 23 10.06 -8.46 -0.63
N LEU A 24 10.00 -7.30 0.03
CA LEU A 24 8.91 -6.34 -0.16
C LEU A 24 8.87 -5.79 -1.59
N GLY A 25 10.03 -5.50 -2.18
CA GLY A 25 10.13 -5.15 -3.59
C GLY A 25 9.54 -6.24 -4.49
N GLY A 26 9.83 -7.51 -4.20
CA GLY A 26 9.23 -8.65 -4.90
C GLY A 26 7.71 -8.73 -4.76
N ILE A 27 7.16 -8.38 -3.59
CA ILE A 27 5.70 -8.30 -3.38
C ILE A 27 5.08 -7.17 -4.24
N ILE A 28 5.75 -6.03 -4.36
CA ILE A 28 5.32 -4.94 -5.26
C ILE A 28 5.37 -5.39 -6.72
N ASP A 29 6.42 -6.11 -7.12
CA ASP A 29 6.54 -6.65 -8.48
C ASP A 29 5.44 -7.68 -8.78
N ASP A 30 5.09 -8.53 -7.81
CA ASP A 30 3.96 -9.47 -7.92
C ASP A 30 2.62 -8.75 -8.03
N LEU A 31 2.43 -7.63 -7.32
CA LEU A 31 1.22 -6.82 -7.36
C LEU A 31 1.04 -6.15 -8.74
N LEU A 32 2.13 -5.66 -9.34
CA LEU A 32 2.14 -4.99 -10.65
C LEU A 32 1.67 -5.89 -11.80
N VAL A 33 1.75 -7.21 -11.65
CA VAL A 33 1.32 -8.17 -12.68
C VAL A 33 -0.07 -8.76 -12.41
N GLN A 34 -0.77 -8.32 -11.36
CA GLN A 34 -2.11 -8.79 -11.07
C GLN A 34 -3.16 -8.12 -11.98
N PRO A 35 -4.31 -8.79 -12.22
CA PRO A 35 -5.49 -8.15 -12.78
C PRO A 35 -5.92 -6.94 -11.93
N TYR A 36 -6.56 -5.96 -12.57
CA TYR A 36 -6.97 -4.73 -11.90
C TYR A 36 -7.87 -4.95 -10.67
N GLU A 37 -8.66 -6.04 -10.64
CA GLU A 37 -9.48 -6.45 -9.49
C GLU A 37 -8.65 -6.75 -8.22
N PHE A 38 -7.34 -6.94 -8.36
CA PHE A 38 -6.36 -7.18 -7.31
C PHE A 38 -5.21 -6.16 -7.37
N SER A 39 -5.51 -4.94 -7.80
CA SER A 39 -4.54 -3.83 -7.91
C SER A 39 -4.13 -3.23 -6.56
N MET A 40 -4.72 -3.68 -5.45
CA MET A 40 -4.46 -3.16 -4.12
C MET A 40 -3.98 -4.25 -3.15
N ALA A 41 -2.98 -3.91 -2.33
CA ALA A 41 -2.50 -4.71 -1.22
C ALA A 41 -2.63 -3.99 0.11
N ASN A 42 -2.97 -4.74 1.17
CA ASN A 42 -2.87 -4.26 2.54
C ASN A 42 -1.61 -4.87 3.20
N LEU A 43 -0.82 -4.01 3.84
CA LEU A 43 0.41 -4.36 4.52
C LEU A 43 0.29 -4.10 6.02
N TYR A 44 0.71 -5.08 6.82
CA TYR A 44 0.75 -4.99 8.28
C TYR A 44 2.10 -5.46 8.80
N ILE A 45 2.61 -4.83 9.86
CA ILE A 45 3.73 -5.40 10.61
C ILE A 45 3.20 -6.65 11.33
N ALA A 46 3.74 -7.82 10.99
CA ALA A 46 3.24 -9.12 11.42
C ALA A 46 3.19 -9.25 12.95
N GLU A 47 4.16 -8.64 13.62
CA GLU A 47 4.28 -8.62 15.07
C GLU A 47 3.30 -7.66 15.76
N ARG A 48 2.70 -6.72 15.00
CA ARG A 48 1.80 -5.66 15.50
C ARG A 48 0.37 -5.77 14.94
N GLU A 49 0.09 -6.76 14.09
CA GLU A 49 -1.20 -6.90 13.41
C GLU A 49 -2.39 -7.09 14.37
N SER A 50 -2.14 -7.57 15.59
CA SER A 50 -3.15 -7.71 16.65
C SER A 50 -3.28 -6.47 17.55
N GLU A 51 -2.55 -5.39 17.28
CA GLU A 51 -2.70 -4.14 18.02
C GLU A 51 -4.07 -3.50 17.74
N ASP A 52 -4.60 -2.83 18.76
CA ASP A 52 -5.82 -2.03 18.67
C ASP A 52 -5.49 -0.61 19.15
N PRO A 53 -5.52 0.40 18.26
CA PRO A 53 -5.88 0.32 16.85
C PRO A 53 -4.77 -0.27 15.97
N VAL A 54 -5.18 -0.97 14.91
CA VAL A 54 -4.25 -1.57 13.93
C VAL A 54 -3.49 -0.49 13.15
N VAL A 55 -2.23 -0.77 12.84
CA VAL A 55 -1.43 0.02 11.91
C VAL A 55 -1.39 -0.68 10.56
N GLU A 56 -1.83 0.00 9.51
CA GLU A 56 -1.94 -0.52 8.15
C GLU A 56 -1.35 0.45 7.14
N LEU A 57 -0.61 -0.09 6.18
CA LEU A 57 -0.25 0.61 4.95
C LEU A 57 -0.91 -0.10 3.77
N SER A 58 -1.88 0.54 3.13
CA SER A 58 -2.51 0.05 1.91
C SER A 58 -1.81 0.65 0.68
N VAL A 59 -1.63 -0.18 -0.35
CA VAL A 59 -0.89 0.15 -1.58
C VAL A 59 -1.78 -0.18 -2.78
N GLY A 60 -2.18 0.82 -3.55
CA GLY A 60 -2.85 0.65 -4.84
C GLY A 60 -1.91 0.97 -6.00
N LEU A 61 -1.88 0.13 -7.04
CA LEU A 61 -0.99 0.28 -8.19
C LEU A 61 -1.73 0.28 -9.53
N ASP A 62 -1.21 1.09 -10.46
CA ASP A 62 -1.58 1.14 -11.87
C ASP A 62 -0.32 0.87 -12.72
N PRO A 63 -0.13 -0.36 -13.21
CA PRO A 63 1.07 -0.74 -13.95
C PRO A 63 1.16 -0.08 -15.32
N GLU A 64 0.03 0.24 -15.96
CA GLU A 64 0.02 0.88 -17.29
C GLU A 64 0.54 2.31 -17.22
N ARG A 65 0.23 3.02 -16.13
CA ARG A 65 0.63 4.42 -15.93
C ARG A 65 1.88 4.59 -15.07
N GLY A 66 2.42 3.50 -14.53
CA GLY A 66 3.63 3.49 -13.70
C GLY A 66 3.47 4.27 -12.40
N VAL A 67 2.26 4.27 -11.83
CA VAL A 67 1.93 5.01 -10.60
C VAL A 67 1.17 4.15 -9.59
N GLY A 68 1.05 4.67 -8.39
CA GLY A 68 0.20 4.13 -7.35
C GLY A 68 -0.20 5.19 -6.33
N SER A 69 -1.05 4.81 -5.40
CA SER A 69 -1.40 5.62 -4.23
C SER A 69 -1.27 4.80 -2.96
N LEU A 70 -0.98 5.48 -1.86
CA LEU A 70 -0.85 4.87 -0.54
C LEU A 70 -1.97 5.38 0.37
N GLN A 71 -2.43 4.51 1.26
CA GLN A 71 -3.25 4.88 2.41
C GLN A 71 -2.54 4.40 3.67
N PHE A 72 -2.38 5.27 4.66
CA PHE A 72 -1.87 4.91 5.97
C PHE A 72 -3.00 5.05 6.99
N LEU A 73 -3.21 4.01 7.79
CA LEU A 73 -4.18 3.97 8.88
C LEU A 73 -3.44 3.69 10.18
N SER A 74 -3.75 4.48 11.21
CA SER A 74 -3.32 4.22 12.59
C SER A 74 -4.38 4.73 13.56
N GLY A 75 -4.11 4.62 14.86
CA GLY A 75 -4.95 5.22 15.90
C GLY A 75 -5.11 6.72 15.83
N GLU A 76 -4.21 7.41 15.14
CA GLU A 76 -4.26 8.86 15.01
C GLU A 76 -5.16 9.31 13.85
N GLY A 77 -5.52 8.41 12.93
CA GLY A 77 -6.38 8.74 11.78
C GLY A 77 -6.02 7.98 10.50
N ARG A 78 -6.43 8.58 9.38
CA ARG A 78 -6.22 8.07 8.02
C ARG A 78 -5.59 9.15 7.16
N TRP A 79 -4.58 8.77 6.38
CA TRP A 79 -3.91 9.63 5.43
C TRP A 79 -3.74 8.96 4.08
N PHE A 80 -3.69 9.76 3.04
CA PHE A 80 -3.36 9.34 1.69
C PHE A 80 -2.03 9.94 1.27
N SER A 81 -1.30 9.26 0.39
CA SER A 81 -0.16 9.88 -0.28
C SER A 81 -0.62 11.16 -0.97
N LYS A 82 0.29 12.13 -1.06
CA LYS A 82 0.13 13.36 -1.83
C LYS A 82 1.19 13.40 -2.91
N GLY A 83 0.75 13.59 -4.15
CA GLY A 83 1.61 13.55 -5.32
C GLY A 83 1.01 14.34 -6.48
N ARG A 84 1.00 13.74 -7.66
CA ARG A 84 0.46 14.38 -8.86
C ARG A 84 -1.06 14.23 -8.92
N THR A 85 -1.72 15.22 -9.51
CA THR A 85 -3.13 15.12 -9.87
C THR A 85 -3.33 14.15 -11.03
N SER A 86 -4.17 13.13 -10.83
CA SER A 86 -4.54 12.17 -11.86
C SER A 86 -5.22 12.85 -13.04
N THR A 87 -5.03 12.28 -14.23
CA THR A 87 -5.77 12.66 -15.43
C THR A 87 -7.21 12.17 -15.40
N TYR A 88 -7.51 11.15 -14.60
CA TYR A 88 -8.86 10.67 -14.37
C TYR A 88 -9.57 11.52 -13.32
N ASP A 89 -10.89 11.55 -13.39
CA ASP A 89 -11.71 12.26 -12.41
C ASP A 89 -11.78 11.52 -11.07
N GLU A 90 -11.58 10.20 -11.09
CA GLU A 90 -11.53 9.34 -9.92
C GLU A 90 -10.29 8.45 -9.95
N VAL A 91 -9.64 8.29 -8.80
CA VAL A 91 -8.56 7.32 -8.58
C VAL A 91 -9.14 6.20 -7.73
N VAL A 92 -9.18 4.98 -8.28
CA VAL A 92 -9.72 3.81 -7.61
C VAL A 92 -8.71 2.68 -7.77
N TYR A 93 -8.53 1.87 -6.72
CA TYR A 93 -7.82 0.59 -6.80
C TYR A 93 -8.70 -0.48 -6.18
N CYS A 94 -8.57 -1.73 -6.60
CA CYS A 94 -9.44 -2.80 -6.14
C CYS A 94 -8.74 -3.73 -5.17
N TYR A 95 -9.33 -3.87 -3.98
CA TYR A 95 -8.95 -4.86 -2.98
C TYR A 95 -9.97 -6.02 -3.05
N TYR A 96 -9.53 -7.18 -3.55
CA TYR A 96 -10.41 -8.34 -3.78
C TYR A 96 -11.69 -8.02 -4.57
N GLY A 97 -11.54 -7.25 -5.65
CA GLY A 97 -12.65 -6.81 -6.52
C GLY A 97 -13.48 -5.65 -5.95
N SER A 98 -13.27 -5.23 -4.70
CA SER A 98 -13.91 -4.06 -4.13
C SER A 98 -13.10 -2.80 -4.45
N GLY A 99 -13.71 -1.86 -5.18
CA GLY A 99 -13.10 -0.56 -5.46
C GLY A 99 -12.94 0.29 -4.19
N CYS A 100 -11.74 0.83 -4.01
CA CYS A 100 -11.37 1.75 -2.95
C CYS A 100 -10.98 3.09 -3.59
N ALA A 101 -11.71 4.15 -3.28
CA ALA A 101 -11.47 5.49 -3.83
C ALA A 101 -10.35 6.22 -3.07
N TYR A 102 -9.53 6.94 -3.83
CA TYR A 102 -8.43 7.76 -3.34
C TYR A 102 -8.58 9.20 -3.84
N PRO A 103 -8.03 10.20 -3.13
CA PRO A 103 -7.97 11.57 -3.62
C PRO A 103 -7.28 11.64 -4.99
N ARG A 104 -7.76 12.53 -5.86
CA ARG A 104 -7.23 12.67 -7.23
C ARG A 104 -5.75 13.07 -7.26
N ASP A 105 -5.27 13.77 -6.25
CA ASP A 105 -3.89 14.23 -6.09
C ASP A 105 -3.03 13.29 -5.24
N SER A 106 -3.39 12.00 -5.18
CA SER A 106 -2.65 11.00 -4.40
C SER A 106 -1.62 10.20 -5.17
N GLU A 107 -1.57 10.31 -6.51
CA GLU A 107 -0.69 9.47 -7.33
C GLU A 107 0.79 9.81 -7.13
N VAL A 108 1.58 8.81 -6.77
CA VAL A 108 3.04 8.84 -6.70
C VAL A 108 3.62 7.82 -7.68
N THR A 109 4.93 7.91 -7.98
CA THR A 109 5.59 6.93 -8.84
C THR A 109 5.67 5.57 -8.13
N VAL A 110 5.72 4.48 -8.90
CA VAL A 110 5.95 3.14 -8.33
C VAL A 110 7.24 3.07 -7.51
N ASP A 111 8.29 3.81 -7.89
CA ASP A 111 9.54 3.86 -7.10
C ASP A 111 9.35 4.58 -5.75
N ALA A 112 8.49 5.60 -5.68
CA ALA A 112 8.11 6.23 -4.42
C ALA A 112 7.29 5.26 -3.55
N VAL A 113 6.41 4.45 -4.15
CA VAL A 113 5.70 3.36 -3.44
C VAL A 113 6.70 2.36 -2.86
N ARG A 114 7.66 1.87 -3.66
CA ARG A 114 8.69 0.94 -3.19
C ARG A 114 9.49 1.52 -2.02
N SER A 115 9.86 2.79 -2.11
CA SER A 115 10.59 3.49 -1.04
C SER A 115 9.76 3.61 0.24
N ALA A 116 8.48 3.94 0.13
CA ALA A 116 7.58 4.06 1.27
C ALA A 116 7.32 2.72 1.96
N VAL A 117 7.11 1.65 1.18
CA VAL A 117 6.89 0.30 1.71
C VAL A 117 8.15 -0.25 2.39
N ALA A 118 9.33 0.00 1.82
CA ALA A 118 10.60 -0.34 2.48
C ALA A 118 10.77 0.43 3.80
N GLN A 119 10.50 1.73 3.80
CA GLN A 119 10.58 2.54 5.02
C GLN A 119 9.59 2.08 6.09
N PHE A 120 8.36 1.72 5.71
CA PHE A 120 7.35 1.19 6.63
C PHE A 120 7.84 -0.06 7.38
N LEU A 121 8.56 -0.95 6.69
CA LEU A 121 9.23 -2.08 7.35
C LEU A 121 10.36 -1.62 8.27
N GLU A 122 11.24 -0.72 7.80
CA GLU A 122 12.41 -0.26 8.55
C GLU A 122 12.06 0.49 9.84
N THR A 123 10.89 1.16 9.85
CA THR A 123 10.43 1.99 10.97
C THR A 123 9.36 1.31 11.83
N ASP A 124 9.20 0.00 11.72
CA ASP A 124 8.23 -0.76 12.52
C ASP A 124 6.79 -0.27 12.37
N GLY A 125 6.44 0.15 11.17
CA GLY A 125 5.09 0.58 10.84
C GLY A 125 4.82 2.07 11.05
N GLU A 126 5.83 2.90 11.30
CA GLU A 126 5.61 4.35 11.27
C GLU A 126 5.20 4.82 9.86
N ARG A 127 4.43 5.91 9.80
CA ARG A 127 4.02 6.51 8.53
C ARG A 127 5.27 6.95 7.73
N PRO A 128 5.50 6.41 6.51
CA PRO A 128 6.70 6.68 5.73
C PRO A 128 6.89 8.18 5.43
N SER A 129 8.06 8.76 5.75
CA SER A 129 8.43 10.13 5.38
C SER A 129 9.01 10.26 3.97
N SER A 130 9.20 9.16 3.24
CA SER A 130 9.68 9.15 1.85
C SER A 130 8.66 9.70 0.85
N VAL A 131 7.42 9.94 1.27
CA VAL A 131 6.35 10.57 0.50
C VAL A 131 5.63 11.62 1.34
N ASP A 132 5.01 12.59 0.68
CA ASP A 132 4.12 13.54 1.34
C ASP A 132 2.75 12.90 1.62
N TRP A 133 2.07 13.37 2.66
CA TRP A 133 0.76 12.86 3.09
C TRP A 133 -0.28 13.98 3.17
N GLN A 134 -1.54 13.59 3.04
CA GLN A 134 -2.70 14.44 3.29
C GLN A 134 -3.75 13.68 4.09
N GLU A 135 -4.50 14.39 4.92
CA GLU A 135 -5.62 13.82 5.66
C GLU A 135 -6.75 13.42 4.71
N ALA A 136 -7.53 12.41 5.14
CA ALA A 136 -8.70 11.91 4.43
C ALA A 136 -9.82 12.94 4.28
#